data_AF-A0A1F9UTI4-F1
#
_entry.id   AF-A0A1F9UTI4-F1
#
_cell.length_a   1.000
_cell.length_b   1.000
_cell.length_c   1.000
_cell.angle_alpha   90.00
_cell.angle_beta   90.00
_cell.angle_gamma   90.00
#
_symmetry.space_group_name_H-M   'P 1'
#
loop_
_entity.id
_entity.type
_entity.pdbx_description
1 polymer ?
#
loop_
_entity_poly.entity_id
_entity_poly.type
_entity_poly.pdbx_seq_one_letter_code
_entity_poly.pdbx_strand_id
1 'polypeptide(L)'
;MASVFWFSKLKAGAEAQAYERWVQQTDYRLAQGIACILHYRVHRIAGLVDGGGRPPFDYIEVLEVTDIDEYRSAMRDHPAIRQIVAEIGEFIVGAGSAWGEPIAPLGKERRMD
;
A
#
# COMPACT_ATOMS: atom_id res chain seq x y z
N MET A 1 12.85 3.50 9.86
CA MET A 1 11.85 3.87 8.87
C MET A 1 12.00 2.96 7.67
N ALA A 2 10.98 2.18 7.40
CA ALA A 2 10.95 1.23 6.29
C ALA A 2 9.82 1.59 5.33
N SER A 3 9.95 1.17 4.08
CA SER A 3 8.87 1.21 3.10
C SER A 3 8.27 -0.18 2.96
N VAL A 4 6.93 -0.26 2.91
CA VAL A 4 6.18 -1.48 2.60
C VAL A 4 5.47 -1.28 1.27
N PHE A 5 5.52 -2.31 0.43
CA PHE A 5 4.90 -2.35 -0.87
C PHE A 5 3.89 -3.48 -0.91
N TRP A 6 2.63 -3.19 -1.26
CA TRP A 6 1.66 -4.23 -1.61
C TRP A 6 1.35 -4.19 -3.10
N PHE A 7 1.25 -5.38 -3.68
CA PHE A 7 0.91 -5.58 -5.08
C PHE A 7 -0.46 -6.24 -5.14
N SER A 8 -1.41 -5.60 -5.82
CA SER A 8 -2.79 -6.10 -5.88
C SER A 8 -3.35 -6.09 -7.29
N LYS A 9 -4.23 -7.05 -7.55
CA LYS A 9 -4.96 -7.20 -8.80
C LYS A 9 -6.44 -7.21 -8.52
N LEU A 10 -7.25 -6.53 -9.34
CA LEU A 10 -8.70 -6.58 -9.18
C LEU A 10 -9.21 -8.01 -9.43
N LYS A 11 -10.16 -8.44 -8.62
CA LYS A 11 -10.93 -9.67 -8.86
C LYS A 11 -11.68 -9.55 -10.18
N ALA A 12 -11.98 -10.69 -10.80
CA ALA A 12 -12.85 -10.71 -11.97
C ALA A 12 -14.23 -10.13 -11.61
N GLY A 13 -14.66 -9.11 -12.36
CA GLY A 13 -15.93 -8.42 -12.11
C GLY A 13 -15.88 -7.30 -11.06
N ALA A 14 -14.77 -7.12 -10.35
CA ALA A 14 -14.62 -5.98 -9.44
C ALA A 14 -14.48 -4.67 -10.23
N GLU A 15 -15.24 -3.65 -9.84
CA GLU A 15 -15.18 -2.33 -10.46
C GLU A 15 -14.04 -1.50 -9.88
N ALA A 16 -13.10 -1.08 -10.75
CA ALA A 16 -11.97 -0.23 -10.36
C ALA A 16 -12.42 1.05 -9.61
N GLN A 17 -13.49 1.68 -10.08
CA GLN A 17 -14.01 2.90 -9.46
C GLN A 17 -14.61 2.65 -8.06
N ALA A 18 -15.23 1.49 -7.84
CA ALA A 18 -15.74 1.13 -6.52
C ALA A 18 -14.58 0.89 -5.54
N TYR A 19 -13.55 0.16 -5.97
CA TYR A 19 -12.32 -0.03 -5.20
C TYR A 19 -11.64 1.30 -4.88
N GLU A 20 -11.44 2.17 -5.88
CA GLU A 20 -10.81 3.48 -5.68
C GLU A 20 -11.58 4.37 -4.70
N ARG A 21 -12.92 4.36 -4.74
CA ARG A 21 -13.75 5.07 -3.75
C ARG A 21 -13.59 4.47 -2.35
N TRP A 22 -13.55 3.14 -2.24
CA TRP A 22 -13.31 2.46 -0.96
C TRP A 22 -11.95 2.84 -0.38
N VAL A 23 -10.89 2.85 -1.19
CA VAL A 23 -9.54 3.31 -0.79
C VAL A 23 -9.60 4.73 -0.23
N GLN A 24 -10.25 5.65 -0.95
CA GLN A 24 -10.34 7.06 -0.58
C GLN A 24 -11.12 7.29 0.72
N GLN A 25 -12.20 6.54 0.94
CA GLN A 25 -13.17 6.83 2.00
C GLN A 25 -12.96 5.98 3.25
N THR A 26 -12.41 4.78 3.11
CA THR A 26 -12.31 3.80 4.19
C THR A 26 -10.86 3.47 4.48
N ASP A 27 -10.12 2.98 3.49
CA ASP A 27 -8.77 2.45 3.71
C ASP A 27 -7.83 3.52 4.27
N TYR A 28 -7.73 4.66 3.60
CA TYR A 28 -6.92 5.79 4.07
C TYR A 28 -7.31 6.26 5.48
N ARG A 29 -8.61 6.31 5.79
CA ARG A 29 -9.07 6.74 7.12
C ARG A 29 -8.67 5.73 8.20
N LEU A 30 -8.81 4.44 7.93
CA LEU A 30 -8.46 3.38 8.86
C LEU A 30 -6.94 3.30 9.06
N ALA A 31 -6.16 3.40 7.99
CA ALA A 31 -4.70 3.41 8.03
C ALA A 31 -4.13 4.60 8.79
N GLN A 32 -4.75 5.79 8.71
CA GLN A 32 -4.38 6.98 9.50
C GLN A 32 -4.49 6.75 11.01
N GLY A 33 -5.29 5.78 11.46
CA GLY A 33 -5.42 5.43 12.88
C GLY A 33 -4.31 4.49 13.39
N ILE A 34 -3.40 4.03 12.53
CA ILE A 34 -2.37 3.05 12.88
C ILE A 34 -1.05 3.77 13.11
N ALA A 35 -0.62 3.85 14.37
CA ALA A 35 0.50 4.69 14.79
C ALA A 35 1.82 4.44 14.05
N CYS A 36 2.10 3.20 13.64
CA CYS A 36 3.33 2.87 12.92
C CYS A 36 3.29 3.24 11.42
N ILE A 37 2.15 3.65 10.86
CA ILE A 37 2.02 4.09 9.45
C ILE A 37 2.17 5.61 9.39
N LEU A 38 3.28 6.07 8.82
CA LEU A 38 3.60 7.50 8.71
C LEU A 38 3.02 8.12 7.44
N HIS A 39 3.13 7.40 6.32
CA HIS A 39 2.60 7.79 5.03
C HIS A 39 2.00 6.58 4.34
N TYR A 40 0.89 6.78 3.63
CA TYR A 40 0.26 5.74 2.84
C TYR A 40 -0.31 6.32 1.54
N ARG A 41 0.01 5.67 0.41
CA ARG A 41 -0.50 6.02 -0.92
C ARG A 41 -0.78 4.77 -1.73
N VAL A 42 -1.89 4.78 -2.46
CA VAL A 42 -2.22 3.77 -3.46
C VAL A 42 -2.04 4.36 -4.86
N HIS A 43 -1.35 3.62 -5.73
CA HIS A 43 -1.09 3.97 -7.12
C HIS A 43 -1.83 3.00 -8.03
N ARG A 44 -2.71 3.51 -8.89
CA ARG A 44 -3.18 2.76 -10.05
C ARG A 44 -2.05 2.64 -11.06
N ILE A 45 -1.73 1.41 -11.49
CA ILE A 45 -0.74 1.20 -12.53
C ILE A 45 -1.37 1.50 -13.90
N ALA A 46 -0.84 2.49 -14.60
CA ALA A 46 -1.31 2.87 -15.93
C ALA A 46 -0.67 2.04 -17.07
N GLY A 47 0.49 1.44 -16.82
CA GLY A 47 1.25 0.66 -17.80
C GLY A 47 2.67 0.37 -17.32
N LEU A 48 3.42 -0.43 -18.08
CA LEU A 48 4.86 -0.62 -17.87
C LEU A 48 5.66 0.52 -18.53
N VAL A 49 6.84 0.81 -17.98
CA VAL A 49 7.71 1.90 -18.45
C VAL A 49 8.22 1.66 -19.88
N ASP A 50 8.51 0.41 -20.22
CA ASP A 50 8.95 0.01 -21.56
C ASP A 50 7.80 -0.07 -22.58
N GLY A 51 6.56 0.17 -22.15
CA GLY A 51 5.35 0.06 -22.98
C GLY A 51 4.96 -1.37 -23.34
N GLY A 52 5.64 -2.38 -22.78
CA GLY A 52 5.39 -3.79 -23.10
C GLY A 52 4.24 -4.39 -22.31
N GLY A 53 3.23 -4.91 -23.01
CA GLY A 53 2.23 -5.81 -22.41
C GLY A 53 1.38 -5.22 -21.27
N ARG A 54 0.85 -6.10 -20.42
CA ARG A 54 0.03 -5.73 -19.26
C ARG A 54 0.83 -5.99 -17.97
N PRO A 55 0.90 -5.01 -17.04
CA PRO A 55 1.46 -5.25 -15.72
C PRO A 55 0.76 -6.42 -15.00
N PRO A 56 1.49 -7.21 -14.18
CA PRO A 56 0.90 -8.34 -13.45
C PRO A 56 -0.08 -7.90 -12.35
N PHE A 57 -0.04 -6.63 -11.95
CA PHE A 57 -0.84 -6.02 -10.88
C PHE A 57 -1.58 -4.79 -11.42
N ASP A 58 -2.71 -4.43 -10.83
CA ASP A 58 -3.47 -3.24 -11.20
C ASP A 58 -3.15 -2.05 -10.26
N TYR A 59 -2.73 -2.33 -9.02
CA TYR A 59 -2.37 -1.30 -8.03
C TYR A 59 -1.09 -1.63 -7.26
N ILE A 60 -0.41 -0.58 -6.80
CA ILE A 60 0.69 -0.63 -5.85
C ILE A 60 0.34 0.25 -4.65
N GLU A 61 0.43 -0.31 -3.47
CA GLU A 61 0.33 0.40 -2.21
C GLU A 61 1.73 0.67 -1.68
N VAL A 62 2.00 1.91 -1.27
CA VAL A 62 3.28 2.32 -0.71
C VAL A 62 3.02 2.90 0.67
N LEU A 63 3.58 2.26 1.69
CA LEU A 63 3.53 2.73 3.06
C LEU A 63 4.94 3.09 3.52
N GLU A 64 5.06 4.20 4.24
CA GLU A 64 6.22 4.47 5.09
C GLU A 64 5.84 4.14 6.52
N VAL A 65 6.64 3.32 7.18
CA VAL A 65 6.41 2.86 8.55
C VAL A 65 7.58 3.20 9.46
N THR A 66 7.28 3.40 10.75
CA THR A 66 8.29 3.63 11.80
C THR A 66 9.32 2.51 11.83
N ASP A 67 8.82 1.29 11.95
CA ASP A 67 9.55 0.03 12.07
C ASP A 67 8.76 -1.13 11.44
N ILE A 68 9.46 -2.11 10.87
CA ILE A 68 8.82 -3.24 10.18
C ILE A 68 8.20 -4.26 11.16
N ASP A 69 8.78 -4.46 12.33
CA ASP A 69 8.26 -5.40 13.32
C ASP A 69 7.04 -4.82 14.04
N GLU A 70 7.02 -3.51 14.28
CA GLU A 70 5.81 -2.79 14.72
C GLU A 70 4.68 -2.93 13.70
N TYR A 71 4.96 -2.72 12.41
CA TYR A 71 3.96 -2.90 11.35
C TYR A 71 3.47 -4.35 11.26
N ARG A 72 4.37 -5.34 11.35
CA ARG A 72 3.99 -6.77 11.41
C ARG A 72 3.11 -7.08 12.62
N SER A 73 3.37 -6.43 13.75
CA SER A 73 2.53 -6.55 14.95
C SER A 73 1.13 -5.98 14.71
N ALA A 74 1.05 -4.77 14.15
CA ALA A 74 -0.23 -4.17 13.76
C ALA A 74 -0.98 -5.07 12.75
N MET A 75 -0.29 -5.68 11.80
CA MET A 75 -0.88 -6.59 10.82
C MET A 75 -1.58 -7.82 11.44
N ARG A 76 -1.11 -8.29 12.60
CA ARG A 76 -1.71 -9.41 13.32
C ARG A 76 -2.93 -8.97 14.13
N ASP A 77 -2.78 -7.89 14.88
CA ASP A 77 -3.63 -7.64 16.04
C ASP A 77 -4.43 -6.33 15.97
N HIS A 78 -4.15 -5.44 15.02
CA HIS A 78 -4.83 -4.16 14.96
C HIS A 78 -6.26 -4.28 14.40
N PRO A 79 -7.29 -3.76 15.09
CA PRO A 79 -8.69 -3.88 14.64
C PRO A 79 -8.93 -3.23 13.28
N ALA A 80 -8.32 -2.07 13.02
CA ALA A 80 -8.43 -1.41 11.72
C ALA A 80 -7.83 -2.27 10.58
N ILE A 81 -6.73 -2.99 10.82
CA ILE A 81 -6.17 -3.90 9.81
C ILE A 81 -7.13 -5.06 9.54
N ARG A 82 -7.73 -5.65 10.57
CA ARG A 82 -8.70 -6.74 10.37
C ARG A 82 -9.88 -6.30 9.51
N GLN A 83 -10.37 -5.07 9.73
CA GLN A 83 -11.41 -4.49 8.90
C GLN A 83 -10.94 -4.26 7.46
N ILE A 84 -9.77 -3.63 7.28
CA ILE A 84 -9.17 -3.42 5.96
C ILE A 84 -9.05 -4.74 5.21
N VAL A 85 -8.44 -5.78 5.82
CA VAL A 85 -8.23 -7.10 5.19
C VAL A 85 -9.55 -7.77 4.81
N ALA A 86 -10.59 -7.65 5.64
CA ALA A 86 -11.91 -8.21 5.32
C ALA A 86 -12.56 -7.49 4.13
N GLU A 87 -12.57 -6.15 4.13
CA GLU A 87 -13.25 -5.36 3.10
C GLU A 87 -12.47 -5.33 1.78
N ILE A 88 -11.14 -5.19 1.83
CA ILE A 88 -10.29 -5.16 0.64
C ILE A 88 -10.36 -6.49 -0.13
N GLY A 89 -10.60 -7.58 0.60
CA GLY A 89 -10.82 -8.91 0.06
C GLY A 89 -11.97 -8.98 -0.93
N GLU A 90 -12.95 -8.07 -0.91
CA GLU A 90 -14.03 -8.03 -1.89
C GLU A 90 -13.60 -7.50 -3.26
N PHE A 91 -12.55 -6.67 -3.30
CA PHE A 91 -12.12 -5.98 -4.51
C PHE A 91 -10.95 -6.64 -5.21
N ILE A 92 -9.96 -7.11 -4.45
CA ILE A 92 -8.67 -7.53 -4.99
C ILE A 92 -8.30 -8.96 -4.60
N VAL A 93 -7.37 -9.51 -5.38
CA VAL A 93 -6.52 -10.64 -4.98
C VAL A 93 -5.13 -10.07 -4.69
N GLY A 94 -4.63 -10.35 -3.49
CA GLY A 94 -3.26 -10.02 -3.12
C GLY A 94 -2.27 -10.79 -3.99
N ALA A 95 -1.36 -10.08 -4.63
CA ALA A 95 -0.36 -10.67 -5.52
C ALA A 95 1.03 -10.75 -4.87
N GLY A 96 1.20 -10.13 -3.71
CA GLY A 96 2.40 -10.21 -2.87
C GLY A 96 2.65 -8.91 -2.11
N SER A 97 3.66 -8.93 -1.26
CA SER A 97 4.18 -7.74 -0.60
C SER A 97 5.69 -7.82 -0.39
N ALA A 98 6.32 -6.66 -0.27
CA ALA A 98 7.74 -6.52 0.00
C ALA A 98 7.95 -5.37 0.99
N TRP A 99 9.11 -5.36 1.65
CA TRP A 99 9.54 -4.23 2.45
C TRP A 99 11.03 -3.98 2.21
N GLY A 100 11.47 -2.75 2.47
CA GLY A 100 12.87 -2.38 2.37
C GLY A 100 13.15 -1.03 2.99
N GLU A 101 14.42 -0.69 3.07
CA GLU A 101 14.87 0.62 3.56
C GLU A 101 15.24 1.52 2.39
N PRO A 102 14.94 2.84 2.46
CA PRO A 102 15.37 3.77 1.43
C PRO A 102 16.90 3.88 1.44
N ILE A 103 17.50 3.72 0.26
CA ILE A 103 18.93 4.02 0.08
C ILE A 103 19.06 5.54 -0.04
N ALA A 104 19.69 6.16 0.95
CA ALA A 104 19.94 7.59 0.91
C ALA A 104 20.85 7.95 -0.28
N PRO A 105 20.53 8.99 -1.06
CA PRO A 105 21.42 9.47 -2.11
C PRO A 105 22.72 10.00 -1.49
N LEU A 106 23.86 9.66 -2.09
CA LEU A 106 25.15 10.22 -1.70
C LEU A 106 25.14 11.75 -1.91
N GLY A 107 25.48 12.52 -0.86
CA GLY A 107 25.76 13.96 -0.97
C GLY A 107 24.56 14.91 -1.05
N LYS A 108 23.33 14.46 -0.81
CA LYS A 108 22.20 15.38 -0.57
C LYS A 108 21.83 15.33 0.91
N GLU A 109 22.36 16.30 1.67
CA GLU A 109 21.83 16.62 3.00
C GLU A 109 20.32 16.83 2.88
N ARG A 110 19.54 16.18 3.75
CA ARG A 110 18.11 16.50 3.94
C ARG A 110 18.04 17.99 4.24
N ARG A 111 17.54 18.81 3.32
CA ARG A 111 17.03 20.13 3.69
C ARG A 111 15.83 19.87 4.59
N MET A 112 16.03 20.12 5.88
CA MET A 112 14.91 20.37 6.79
C MET A 112 14.50 21.80 6.52
N ASP A 113 13.42 21.96 5.74
CA ASP A 113 12.66 23.21 5.69
C ASP A 113 11.44 23.04 6.61
#